data_AF-A0AAW8IDX1-F1
#
_entry.id   AF-A0AAW8IDX1-F1
#
_cell.length_a   1.000
_cell.length_b   1.000
_cell.length_c   1.000
_cell.angle_alpha   90.00
_cell.angle_beta   90.00
_cell.angle_gamma   90.00
#
_symmetry.space_group_name_H-M   'P 1'
#
loop_
_entity.id
_entity.type
_entity.pdbx_description
1 polymer ?
#
loop_
_entity_poly.entity_id
_entity_poly.type
_entity_poly.pdbx_seq_one_letter_code
_entity_poly.pdbx_strand_id
1 'polypeptide(L)'
;MNRKNFLSLTSLGMFSLLFPGILFSRNRSESNTANVNVLLKQAADLRKQKKYNQAKQIYQQIITQFPNEIRAYDGMRKVLLSQKNKEWQVILLLKGALLLNPNNIELKQRLYNEYFRACLGNKKVKNLINFNGRLLSEVKQKYETFVSNHPNNMNVQKQYAKIIRLFDANADTQNPNQNITLKNHRKLEYKNFKNRFSLETTNQLETRLNNLIAKPHSKDRKPHIRELYKLTFQKLRKQKNNTDALHKAVTYFNTVEKNDPLFLKYIRDMAKLQKNYDVLITIETQNHTIKNNFWSALALLDVYIRKAELENSSIPAVGNTLIPFLESQTDAPNKKFELNTRKIKINILSNQLENAKEKILTQSKSMYRISNTHTIDRMNVLIAKYYAKSGDSTGKSKILNIVVNPSSYIDHPDLLIRSIALINQKRDYTKVSHIQNLQKLINKL
;
A
#
# COMPACT_ATOMS: atom_id res chain seq x y z
N MET A 1 36.71 2.84 -47.90
CA MET A 1 35.36 2.91 -47.28
C MET A 1 35.32 1.93 -46.11
N ASN A 2 35.23 2.41 -44.86
CA ASN A 2 35.44 1.57 -43.67
C ASN A 2 34.13 0.86 -43.23
N ARG A 3 34.20 -0.35 -42.64
CA ARG A 3 33.03 -1.18 -42.26
C ARG A 3 31.99 -0.43 -41.39
N LYS A 4 32.43 0.58 -40.64
CA LYS A 4 31.57 1.50 -39.86
C LYS A 4 30.75 2.47 -40.72
N ASN A 5 31.31 2.98 -41.82
CA ASN A 5 30.60 3.86 -42.77
C ASN A 5 29.63 3.05 -43.65
N PHE A 6 29.96 1.78 -43.93
CA PHE A 6 29.05 0.87 -44.60
C PHE A 6 27.81 0.57 -43.72
N LEU A 7 28.00 0.36 -42.41
CA LEU A 7 26.88 0.12 -41.48
C LEU A 7 26.01 1.37 -41.22
N SER A 8 26.54 2.59 -41.34
CA SER A 8 25.72 3.81 -41.28
C SER A 8 24.93 4.02 -42.58
N LEU A 9 25.50 3.68 -43.73
CA LEU A 9 24.81 3.71 -45.03
C LEU A 9 23.73 2.61 -45.14
N THR A 10 23.94 1.42 -44.59
CA THR A 10 22.89 0.38 -44.53
C THR A 10 21.78 0.70 -43.53
N SER A 11 22.01 1.61 -42.57
CA SER A 11 20.95 2.10 -41.68
C SER A 11 19.92 3.02 -42.39
N LEU A 12 20.30 3.64 -43.51
CA LEU A 12 19.36 4.29 -44.44
C LEU A 12 18.54 3.26 -45.22
N GLY A 13 19.11 2.09 -45.53
CA GLY A 13 18.37 0.95 -46.11
C GLY A 13 17.36 0.30 -45.15
N MET A 14 17.48 0.50 -43.83
CA MET A 14 16.45 0.04 -42.89
C MET A 14 15.20 0.93 -42.86
N PHE A 15 15.22 2.13 -43.45
CA PHE A 15 14.01 2.95 -43.61
C PHE A 15 13.01 2.30 -44.57
N SER A 16 13.47 1.58 -45.62
CA SER A 16 12.59 0.88 -46.56
C SER A 16 11.99 -0.42 -45.99
N LEU A 17 12.60 -1.01 -44.96
CA LEU A 17 12.10 -2.21 -44.30
C LEU A 17 11.12 -1.92 -43.14
N LEU A 18 11.17 -0.72 -42.56
CA LEU A 18 10.18 -0.27 -41.56
C LEU A 18 8.96 0.40 -42.22
N PHE A 19 9.11 0.86 -43.47
CA PHE A 19 8.06 1.43 -44.31
C PHE A 19 8.24 0.95 -45.75
N PRO A 20 7.67 -0.20 -46.15
CA PRO A 20 7.62 -0.55 -47.56
C PRO A 20 6.69 0.45 -48.27
N GLY A 21 7.23 1.24 -49.20
CA GLY A 21 6.46 2.04 -50.15
C GLY A 21 6.57 3.57 -50.00
N ILE A 22 7.73 4.14 -50.34
CA ILE A 22 7.82 5.52 -50.82
C ILE A 22 8.40 5.49 -52.25
N LEU A 23 7.78 4.73 -53.14
CA LEU A 23 7.96 4.86 -54.59
C LEU A 23 6.61 4.50 -55.25
N PHE A 24 5.98 5.54 -55.81
CA PHE A 24 4.87 5.53 -56.78
C PHE A 24 3.66 4.61 -56.52
N SER A 25 2.56 5.19 -56.06
CA SER A 25 1.34 5.23 -56.90
C SER A 25 0.59 6.54 -56.65
N ARG A 26 0.47 7.34 -57.70
CA ARG A 26 -0.44 8.48 -57.76
C ARG A 26 -1.80 7.91 -58.16
N ASN A 27 -2.44 7.16 -57.28
CA ASN A 27 -3.84 6.77 -57.48
C ASN A 27 -4.73 7.85 -56.87
N ARG A 28 -5.27 8.71 -57.75
CA ARG A 28 -6.55 9.35 -57.50
C ARG A 28 -7.59 8.23 -57.35
N SER A 29 -8.14 8.06 -56.16
CA SER A 29 -9.47 7.46 -55.99
C SER A 29 -10.07 7.84 -54.64
N GLU A 30 -11.19 8.56 -54.75
CA GLU A 30 -12.33 8.62 -53.85
C GLU A 30 -12.15 9.22 -52.45
N SER A 31 -12.84 10.35 -52.27
CA SER A 31 -13.07 11.04 -51.01
C SER A 31 -13.84 10.14 -50.05
N ASN A 32 -13.11 9.37 -49.25
CA ASN A 32 -13.59 8.96 -47.94
C ASN A 32 -12.77 9.72 -46.91
N THR A 33 -13.14 10.99 -46.68
CA THR A 33 -12.58 11.80 -45.58
C THR A 33 -13.06 11.22 -44.26
N ALA A 34 -12.50 10.07 -43.87
CA ALA A 34 -12.59 9.59 -42.51
C ALA A 34 -11.98 10.68 -41.62
N ASN A 35 -12.83 11.34 -40.83
CA ASN A 35 -12.44 12.40 -39.92
C ASN A 35 -11.28 11.89 -39.06
N VAL A 36 -10.12 12.54 -39.12
CA VAL A 36 -8.90 12.12 -38.41
C VAL A 36 -9.15 11.84 -36.92
N ASN A 37 -10.10 12.56 -36.30
CA ASN A 37 -10.50 12.34 -34.92
C ASN A 37 -11.18 10.98 -34.69
N VAL A 38 -11.98 10.50 -35.65
CA VAL A 38 -12.62 9.17 -35.61
C VAL A 38 -11.56 8.08 -35.70
N LEU A 39 -10.63 8.18 -36.65
CA LEU A 39 -9.52 7.23 -36.79
C LEU A 39 -8.62 7.21 -35.54
N LEU A 40 -8.30 8.39 -34.99
CA LEU A 40 -7.53 8.52 -33.74
C LEU A 40 -8.24 7.86 -32.55
N LYS A 41 -9.57 8.04 -32.44
CA LYS A 41 -10.39 7.41 -31.38
C LYS A 41 -10.39 5.89 -31.54
N GLN A 42 -10.65 5.39 -32.75
CA GLN A 42 -10.64 3.96 -33.06
C GLN A 42 -9.28 3.32 -32.72
N ALA A 43 -8.18 3.92 -33.18
CA ALA A 43 -6.83 3.45 -32.86
C ALA A 43 -6.55 3.47 -31.35
N ALA A 44 -7.00 4.50 -30.65
CA ALA A 44 -6.82 4.61 -29.20
C ALA A 44 -7.60 3.54 -28.43
N ASP A 45 -8.80 3.18 -28.87
CA ASP A 45 -9.63 2.17 -28.22
C ASP A 45 -9.10 0.75 -28.50
N LEU A 46 -8.66 0.45 -29.72
CA LEU A 46 -7.93 -0.79 -30.03
C LEU A 46 -6.68 -0.96 -29.17
N ARG A 47 -5.91 0.12 -28.97
CA ARG A 47 -4.75 0.11 -28.07
C ARG A 47 -5.13 -0.16 -26.62
N LYS A 48 -6.23 0.41 -26.11
CA LYS A 48 -6.75 0.12 -24.75
C LYS A 48 -7.17 -1.34 -24.61
N GLN A 49 -7.73 -1.93 -25.67
CA GLN A 49 -8.05 -3.36 -25.77
C GLN A 49 -6.82 -4.25 -25.98
N LYS A 50 -5.60 -3.69 -25.97
CA LYS A 50 -4.32 -4.39 -26.23
C LYS A 50 -4.20 -5.00 -27.65
N LYS A 51 -5.06 -4.61 -28.59
CA LYS A 51 -5.00 -4.99 -30.01
C LYS A 51 -3.97 -4.12 -30.75
N TYR A 52 -2.70 -4.28 -30.38
CA TYR A 52 -1.61 -3.38 -30.79
C TYR A 52 -1.33 -3.36 -32.29
N ASN A 53 -1.44 -4.50 -32.99
CA ASN A 53 -1.19 -4.57 -34.43
C ASN A 53 -2.22 -3.78 -35.25
N GLN A 54 -3.51 -3.90 -34.89
CA GLN A 54 -4.58 -3.15 -35.55
C GLN A 54 -4.46 -1.65 -35.25
N ALA A 55 -4.18 -1.28 -34.00
CA ALA A 55 -3.93 0.12 -33.65
C ALA A 55 -2.72 0.70 -34.42
N LYS A 56 -1.66 -0.09 -34.61
CA LYS A 56 -0.48 0.30 -35.40
C LYS A 56 -0.87 0.63 -36.84
N GLN A 57 -1.65 -0.23 -37.49
CA GLN A 57 -2.09 -0.03 -38.88
C GLN A 57 -2.87 1.29 -39.04
N ILE A 58 -3.81 1.57 -38.14
CA ILE A 58 -4.59 2.82 -38.20
C ILE A 58 -3.70 4.04 -37.93
N TYR A 59 -2.81 3.99 -36.92
CA TYR A 59 -1.89 5.11 -36.70
C TYR A 59 -0.94 5.33 -37.89
N GLN A 60 -0.51 4.28 -38.57
CA GLN A 60 0.30 4.37 -39.78
C GLN A 60 -0.49 5.02 -40.93
N GLN A 61 -1.74 4.61 -41.13
CA GLN A 61 -2.65 5.24 -42.10
C GLN A 61 -2.80 6.74 -41.82
N ILE A 62 -3.03 7.14 -40.57
CA ILE A 62 -3.16 8.56 -40.20
C ILE A 62 -1.85 9.31 -40.47
N ILE A 63 -0.69 8.73 -40.14
CA ILE A 63 0.62 9.37 -40.38
C ILE A 63 0.86 9.58 -41.88
N THR A 64 0.48 8.62 -42.73
CA THR A 64 0.60 8.75 -44.19
C THR A 64 -0.33 9.84 -44.74
N GLN A 65 -1.56 9.90 -44.27
CA GLN A 65 -2.57 10.85 -44.78
C GLN A 65 -2.43 12.26 -44.18
N PHE A 66 -2.00 12.34 -42.92
CA PHE A 66 -1.90 13.58 -42.12
C PHE A 66 -0.52 13.63 -41.44
N PRO A 67 0.57 13.90 -42.19
CA PRO A 67 1.94 13.79 -41.68
C PRO A 67 2.29 14.76 -40.55
N ASN A 68 1.47 15.79 -40.32
CA ASN A 68 1.60 16.75 -39.22
C ASN A 68 0.72 16.42 -37.99
N GLU A 69 -0.07 15.33 -38.02
CA GLU A 69 -0.94 14.94 -36.91
C GLU A 69 -0.13 14.32 -35.76
N ILE A 70 0.31 15.15 -34.81
CA ILE A 70 1.16 14.73 -33.69
C ILE A 70 0.52 13.63 -32.84
N ARG A 71 -0.82 13.61 -32.72
CA ARG A 71 -1.54 12.64 -31.90
C ARG A 71 -1.37 11.22 -32.45
N ALA A 72 -1.18 11.08 -33.76
CA ALA A 72 -0.93 9.79 -34.39
C ALA A 72 0.47 9.27 -34.05
N TYR A 73 1.49 10.13 -34.05
CA TYR A 73 2.85 9.78 -33.59
C TYR A 73 2.88 9.43 -32.10
N ASP A 74 2.19 10.21 -31.26
CA ASP A 74 2.07 9.91 -29.82
C ASP A 74 1.35 8.57 -29.58
N GLY A 75 0.35 8.26 -30.42
CA GLY A 75 -0.36 6.98 -30.44
C GLY A 75 0.53 5.80 -30.85
N MET A 76 1.19 5.91 -32.00
CA MET A 76 2.16 4.94 -32.51
C MET A 76 3.29 4.68 -31.52
N ARG A 77 3.83 5.75 -30.91
CA ARG A 77 4.82 5.67 -29.83
C ARG A 77 4.32 4.81 -28.66
N LYS A 78 3.08 4.99 -28.19
CA LYS A 78 2.50 4.17 -27.11
C LYS A 78 2.35 2.70 -27.52
N VAL A 79 2.04 2.43 -28.79
CA VAL A 79 1.94 1.07 -29.34
C VAL A 79 3.32 0.41 -29.43
N LEU A 80 4.35 1.12 -29.88
CA LEU A 80 5.71 0.59 -29.92
C LEU A 80 6.22 0.29 -28.50
N LEU A 81 6.02 1.22 -27.56
CA LEU A 81 6.49 1.05 -26.18
C LEU A 81 5.68 0.04 -25.34
N SER A 82 4.55 -0.47 -25.83
CA SER A 82 3.90 -1.62 -25.19
C SER A 82 4.62 -2.94 -25.49
N GLN A 83 5.47 -2.96 -26.51
CA GLN A 83 6.37 -4.05 -26.84
C GLN A 83 7.75 -3.82 -26.20
N LYS A 84 8.41 -4.89 -25.76
CA LYS A 84 9.75 -4.79 -25.14
C LYS A 84 10.79 -4.32 -26.17
N ASN A 85 11.72 -3.46 -25.74
CA ASN A 85 12.92 -3.05 -26.48
C ASN A 85 12.67 -2.31 -27.81
N LYS A 86 11.56 -1.56 -27.93
CA LYS A 86 11.20 -0.82 -29.16
C LYS A 86 11.46 0.68 -29.10
N GLU A 87 12.17 1.17 -28.08
CA GLU A 87 12.47 2.59 -27.89
C GLU A 87 13.28 3.18 -29.07
N TRP A 88 14.18 2.40 -29.67
CA TRP A 88 14.92 2.83 -30.87
C TRP A 88 14.00 3.06 -32.07
N GLN A 89 12.96 2.23 -32.24
CA GLN A 89 12.00 2.38 -33.34
C GLN A 89 11.18 3.67 -33.20
N VAL A 90 10.90 4.10 -31.97
CA VAL A 90 10.26 5.41 -31.72
C VAL A 90 11.16 6.56 -32.17
N ILE A 91 12.45 6.49 -31.87
CA ILE A 91 13.42 7.51 -32.31
C ILE A 91 13.50 7.55 -33.84
N LEU A 92 13.57 6.39 -34.50
CA LEU A 92 13.59 6.32 -35.97
C LEU A 92 12.30 6.88 -36.59
N LEU A 93 11.13 6.57 -36.01
CA LEU A 93 9.84 7.13 -36.44
C LEU A 93 9.85 8.66 -36.41
N LEU A 94 10.30 9.25 -35.29
CA LEU A 94 10.33 10.71 -35.12
C LEU A 94 11.41 11.36 -36.01
N LYS A 95 12.57 10.73 -36.19
CA LYS A 95 13.59 11.18 -37.15
C LYS A 95 13.03 11.20 -38.57
N GLY A 96 12.37 10.13 -38.99
CA GLY A 96 11.73 10.04 -40.31
C GLY A 96 10.68 11.13 -40.53
N ALA A 97 9.84 11.38 -39.53
CA ALA A 97 8.84 12.46 -39.57
C ALA A 97 9.49 13.85 -39.73
N LEU A 98 10.64 14.07 -39.08
CA LEU A 98 11.38 15.34 -39.16
C LEU A 98 12.15 15.49 -40.48
N LEU A 99 12.45 14.41 -41.22
CA LEU A 99 12.99 14.53 -42.58
C LEU A 99 11.92 15.11 -43.53
N LEU A 100 10.66 14.72 -43.34
CA LEU A 100 9.53 15.21 -44.13
C LEU A 100 9.09 16.62 -43.69
N ASN A 101 9.13 16.90 -42.38
CA ASN A 101 8.72 18.18 -41.80
C ASN A 101 9.79 18.76 -40.85
N PRO A 102 10.90 19.31 -41.38
CA PRO A 102 12.04 19.76 -40.57
C PRO A 102 11.74 20.89 -39.59
N ASN A 103 10.68 21.66 -39.81
CA ASN A 103 10.32 22.81 -38.98
C ASN A 103 9.25 22.51 -37.92
N ASN A 104 8.74 21.28 -37.85
CA ASN A 104 7.71 20.91 -36.88
C ASN A 104 8.27 20.89 -35.44
N ILE A 105 7.87 21.88 -34.64
CA ILE A 105 8.36 22.10 -33.28
C ILE A 105 7.95 20.97 -32.34
N GLU A 106 6.72 20.47 -32.46
CA GLU A 106 6.20 19.41 -31.61
C GLU A 106 6.94 18.09 -31.83
N LEU A 107 7.21 17.73 -33.09
CA LEU A 107 8.02 16.56 -33.44
C LEU A 107 9.45 16.67 -32.92
N LYS A 108 10.08 17.86 -33.04
CA LYS A 108 11.40 18.12 -32.44
C LYS A 108 11.35 17.89 -30.93
N GLN A 109 10.36 18.46 -30.25
CA GLN A 109 10.19 18.30 -28.81
C GLN A 109 10.00 16.82 -28.41
N ARG A 110 9.20 16.05 -29.17
CA ARG A 110 9.03 14.60 -28.92
C ARG A 110 10.34 13.84 -29.10
N LEU A 111 11.10 14.13 -30.15
CA LEU A 111 12.40 13.48 -30.40
C LEU A 111 13.37 13.74 -29.25
N TYR A 112 13.54 15.00 -28.83
CA TYR A 112 14.45 15.32 -27.72
C TYR A 112 13.98 14.75 -26.38
N ASN A 113 12.68 14.56 -26.17
CA ASN A 113 12.19 13.82 -25.00
C ASN A 113 12.59 12.34 -25.05
N GLU A 114 12.67 11.72 -26.23
CA GLU A 114 13.18 10.35 -26.37
C GLU A 114 14.70 10.30 -26.16
N TYR A 115 15.46 11.28 -26.63
CA TYR A 115 16.89 11.39 -26.33
C TYR A 115 17.14 11.56 -24.82
N PHE A 116 16.33 12.37 -24.16
CA PHE A 116 16.35 12.52 -22.70
C PHE A 116 16.09 11.19 -21.96
N ARG A 117 15.14 10.38 -22.44
CA ARG A 117 14.88 9.05 -21.86
C ARG A 117 16.03 8.08 -22.13
N ALA A 118 16.59 8.12 -23.34
CA ALA A 118 17.70 7.27 -23.73
C ALA A 118 18.95 7.56 -22.88
N CYS A 119 19.28 8.83 -22.63
CA CYS A 119 20.48 9.18 -21.88
C CYS A 119 20.43 8.77 -20.39
N LEU A 120 19.24 8.72 -19.78
CA LEU A 120 19.06 8.39 -18.36
C LEU A 120 18.75 6.92 -18.07
N GLY A 121 18.30 6.16 -19.08
CA GLY A 121 17.77 4.80 -18.88
C GLY A 121 18.46 3.74 -19.72
N ASN A 122 18.27 3.80 -21.04
CA ASN A 122 18.62 2.70 -21.93
C ASN A 122 19.97 2.95 -22.64
N LYS A 123 21.06 2.44 -22.05
CA LYS A 123 22.43 2.57 -22.60
C LYS A 123 22.54 2.03 -24.04
N LYS A 124 21.83 0.96 -24.38
CA LYS A 124 21.84 0.39 -25.74
C LYS A 124 21.29 1.39 -26.75
N VAL A 125 20.14 2.00 -26.44
CA VAL A 125 19.51 3.02 -27.28
C VAL A 125 20.37 4.29 -27.33
N LYS A 126 20.94 4.72 -26.21
CA LYS A 126 21.90 5.84 -26.17
C LYS A 126 23.06 5.62 -27.14
N ASN A 127 23.65 4.42 -27.15
CA ASN A 127 24.74 4.08 -28.04
C ASN A 127 24.31 4.07 -29.51
N LEU A 128 23.09 3.63 -29.83
CA LEU A 128 22.55 3.67 -31.20
C LEU A 128 22.31 5.09 -31.72
N ILE A 129 22.07 6.06 -30.84
CA ILE A 129 21.96 7.48 -31.23
C ILE A 129 23.30 7.99 -31.78
N ASN A 130 24.43 7.40 -31.36
CA ASN A 130 25.79 7.70 -31.82
C ASN A 130 26.12 9.20 -31.79
N PHE A 131 25.85 9.84 -30.65
CA PHE A 131 26.12 11.27 -30.46
C PHE A 131 27.52 11.49 -29.85
N ASN A 132 28.30 12.38 -30.46
CA ASN A 132 29.61 12.78 -29.97
C ASN A 132 29.45 13.80 -28.83
N GLY A 133 29.93 13.44 -27.64
CA GLY A 133 29.84 14.27 -26.44
C GLY A 133 28.70 13.88 -25.48
N ARG A 134 28.32 14.80 -24.59
CA ARG A 134 27.31 14.54 -23.56
C ARG A 134 25.90 14.82 -24.10
N LEU A 135 25.20 13.77 -24.54
CA LEU A 135 23.84 13.88 -25.10
C LEU A 135 22.84 14.64 -24.19
N LEU A 136 22.95 14.53 -22.86
CA LEU A 136 22.08 15.30 -21.96
C LEU A 136 22.33 16.82 -22.04
N SER A 137 23.55 17.24 -22.37
CA SER A 137 23.90 18.64 -22.62
C SER A 137 23.18 19.19 -23.85
N GLU A 138 23.20 18.42 -24.94
CA GLU A 138 22.47 18.75 -26.17
C GLU A 138 20.97 18.87 -25.92
N VAL A 139 20.40 17.89 -25.22
CA VAL A 139 18.98 17.90 -24.83
C VAL A 139 18.65 19.15 -24.00
N LYS A 140 19.51 19.53 -23.04
CA LYS A 140 19.34 20.73 -22.23
C LYS A 140 19.27 21.98 -23.11
N GLN A 141 20.25 22.17 -23.99
CA GLN A 141 20.30 23.33 -24.89
C GLN A 141 19.07 23.41 -25.81
N LYS A 142 18.59 22.27 -26.33
CA LYS A 142 17.38 22.27 -27.18
C LYS A 142 16.13 22.63 -26.39
N TYR A 143 16.00 22.13 -25.15
CA TYR A 143 14.88 22.54 -24.30
C TYR A 143 14.95 23.99 -23.85
N GLU A 144 16.14 24.55 -23.69
CA GLU A 144 16.33 25.99 -23.48
C GLU A 144 15.73 26.79 -24.64
N THR A 145 16.05 26.44 -25.88
CA THR A 145 15.44 27.11 -27.06
C THR A 145 13.92 26.95 -27.11
N PHE A 146 13.36 25.80 -26.70
CA PHE A 146 11.91 25.62 -26.65
C PHE A 146 11.24 26.52 -25.60
N VAL A 147 11.88 26.70 -24.44
CA VAL A 147 11.38 27.61 -23.38
C VAL A 147 11.48 29.06 -23.84
N SER A 148 12.59 29.48 -24.45
CA SER A 148 12.75 30.84 -24.97
C SER A 148 11.72 31.19 -26.04
N ASN A 149 11.41 30.25 -26.93
CA ASN A 149 10.43 30.46 -28.00
C ASN A 149 8.97 30.35 -27.51
N HIS A 150 8.72 29.68 -26.39
CA HIS A 150 7.36 29.46 -25.84
C HIS A 150 7.35 29.65 -24.32
N PRO A 151 7.60 30.88 -23.83
CA PRO A 151 7.77 31.12 -22.40
C PRO A 151 6.51 30.78 -21.61
N ASN A 152 5.31 30.85 -22.20
CA ASN A 152 4.06 30.55 -21.51
C ASN A 152 3.73 29.04 -21.43
N ASN A 153 4.52 28.15 -22.05
CA ASN A 153 4.24 26.72 -22.06
C ASN A 153 4.77 26.03 -20.78
N MET A 154 3.91 25.96 -19.76
CA MET A 154 4.22 25.37 -18.45
C MET A 154 4.70 23.91 -18.51
N ASN A 155 4.25 23.13 -19.50
CA ASN A 155 4.70 21.74 -19.65
C ASN A 155 6.16 21.66 -20.12
N VAL A 156 6.54 22.53 -21.06
CA VAL A 156 7.92 22.65 -21.54
C VAL A 156 8.82 23.15 -20.42
N GLN A 157 8.39 24.18 -19.67
CA GLN A 157 9.13 24.69 -18.52
C GLN A 157 9.40 23.61 -17.46
N LYS A 158 8.37 22.84 -17.06
CA LYS A 158 8.52 21.74 -16.09
C LYS A 158 9.49 20.67 -16.56
N GLN A 159 9.44 20.33 -17.85
CA GLN A 159 10.36 19.37 -18.44
C GLN A 159 11.79 19.91 -18.50
N TYR A 160 11.98 21.19 -18.84
CA TYR A 160 13.29 21.84 -18.85
C TYR A 160 13.91 21.91 -17.46
N ALA A 161 13.13 22.34 -16.44
CA ALA A 161 13.56 22.34 -15.05
C ALA A 161 13.99 20.93 -14.58
N LYS A 162 13.26 19.89 -15.01
CA LYS A 162 13.64 18.50 -14.73
C LYS A 162 14.96 18.11 -15.42
N ILE A 163 15.20 18.56 -16.65
CA ILE A 163 16.43 18.29 -17.41
C ILE A 163 17.62 18.97 -16.74
N ILE A 164 17.54 20.27 -16.43
CA ILE A 164 18.58 21.02 -15.70
C ILE A 164 18.96 20.28 -14.43
N ARG A 165 17.96 19.96 -13.60
CA ARG A 165 18.17 19.30 -12.32
C ARG A 165 18.92 17.96 -12.44
N LEU A 166 18.61 17.16 -13.46
CA LEU A 166 19.27 15.87 -13.67
C LEU A 166 20.65 16.03 -14.32
N PHE A 167 20.83 17.09 -15.12
CA PHE A 167 22.12 17.47 -15.67
C PHE A 167 23.09 17.90 -14.57
N ASP A 168 22.67 18.80 -13.67
CA ASP A 168 23.45 19.30 -12.53
C ASP A 168 23.80 18.16 -11.56
N ALA A 169 22.87 17.22 -11.38
CA ALA A 169 23.10 16.02 -10.60
C ALA A 169 23.96 14.96 -11.32
N ASN A 170 24.46 15.20 -12.54
CA ASN A 170 25.24 14.23 -13.32
C ASN A 170 24.56 12.84 -13.45
N ALA A 171 23.24 12.84 -13.61
CA ALA A 171 22.43 11.62 -13.58
C ALA A 171 22.67 10.66 -14.76
N ASP A 172 23.22 11.15 -15.87
CA ASP A 172 23.52 10.38 -17.09
C ASP A 172 24.95 9.83 -17.16
N THR A 173 25.86 10.34 -16.30
CA THR A 173 27.29 9.99 -16.31
C THR A 173 27.70 9.22 -15.05
N GLN A 174 27.15 9.57 -13.88
CA GLN A 174 27.48 8.90 -12.62
C GLN A 174 26.57 7.69 -12.34
N ASN A 175 27.12 6.69 -11.65
CA ASN A 175 26.34 5.55 -11.19
C ASN A 175 25.27 6.02 -10.15
N PRO A 176 23.98 5.70 -10.33
CA PRO A 176 22.93 6.10 -9.39
C PRO A 176 23.17 5.66 -7.94
N ASN A 177 23.94 4.59 -7.72
CA ASN A 177 24.27 4.09 -6.38
C ASN A 177 25.39 4.89 -5.70
N GLN A 178 26.21 5.63 -6.45
CA GLN A 178 27.30 6.46 -5.91
C GLN A 178 26.98 7.97 -5.98
N ASN A 179 25.97 8.34 -6.76
CA ASN A 179 25.57 9.73 -6.96
C ASN A 179 24.84 10.30 -5.73
N ILE A 180 25.60 10.93 -4.83
CA ILE A 180 25.10 11.52 -3.59
C ILE A 180 24.11 12.66 -3.87
N THR A 181 24.40 13.52 -4.85
CA THR A 181 23.55 14.66 -5.24
C THR A 181 22.16 14.19 -5.65
N LEU A 182 22.08 13.19 -6.54
CA LEU A 182 20.81 12.61 -6.99
C LEU A 182 20.06 11.91 -5.86
N LYS A 183 20.77 11.21 -4.96
CA LYS A 183 20.17 10.56 -3.78
C LYS A 183 19.57 11.57 -2.81
N ASN A 184 20.31 12.62 -2.47
CA ASN A 184 19.85 13.70 -1.58
C ASN A 184 18.62 14.38 -2.15
N HIS A 185 18.64 14.68 -3.45
CA HIS A 185 17.48 15.24 -4.13
C HIS A 185 16.26 14.30 -4.07
N ARG A 186 16.42 13.00 -4.39
CA ARG A 186 15.31 12.03 -4.30
C ARG A 186 14.75 11.93 -2.87
N LYS A 187 15.61 12.00 -1.86
CA LYS A 187 15.22 12.00 -0.44
C LYS A 187 14.43 13.27 -0.09
N LEU A 188 14.85 14.43 -0.59
CA LEU A 188 14.14 15.69 -0.42
C LEU A 188 12.75 15.65 -1.08
N GLU A 189 12.66 15.20 -2.34
CA GLU A 189 11.38 15.06 -3.04
C GLU A 189 10.42 14.11 -2.33
N TYR A 190 10.95 13.00 -1.82
CA TYR A 190 10.15 12.07 -1.01
C TYR A 190 9.64 12.72 0.28
N LYS A 191 10.47 13.53 0.95
CA LYS A 191 10.06 14.31 2.13
C LYS A 191 9.00 15.34 1.77
N ASN A 192 9.18 16.08 0.68
CA ASN A 192 8.23 17.06 0.17
C ASN A 192 6.89 16.39 -0.18
N PHE A 193 6.92 15.26 -0.88
CA PHE A 193 5.73 14.48 -1.20
C PHE A 193 5.00 13.99 0.05
N LYS A 194 5.72 13.49 1.06
CA LYS A 194 5.12 13.11 2.35
C LYS A 194 4.48 14.29 3.08
N ASN A 195 5.08 15.47 2.96
CA ASN A 195 4.67 16.67 3.67
C ASN A 195 3.72 17.57 2.85
N ARG A 196 3.33 17.17 1.64
CA ARG A 196 2.52 18.01 0.73
C ARG A 196 1.16 18.43 1.29
N PHE A 197 0.67 17.71 2.29
CA PHE A 197 -0.59 17.98 2.99
C PHE A 197 -0.39 18.39 4.46
N SER A 198 0.85 18.70 4.86
CA SER A 198 1.18 19.02 6.25
C SER A 198 0.41 20.26 6.74
N LEU A 199 0.38 21.31 5.92
CA LEU A 199 -0.26 22.60 6.21
C LEU A 199 -1.78 22.60 5.97
N GLU A 200 -2.34 21.61 5.26
CA GLU A 200 -3.77 21.62 4.94
C GLU A 200 -4.64 21.37 6.18
N THR A 201 -5.73 22.10 6.33
CA THR A 201 -6.69 21.87 7.43
C THR A 201 -7.51 20.60 7.20
N THR A 202 -8.21 20.12 8.23
CA THR A 202 -9.11 18.96 8.11
C THR A 202 -10.18 19.22 7.03
N ASN A 203 -10.78 20.41 7.01
CA ASN A 203 -11.81 20.80 6.04
C ASN A 203 -11.27 20.79 4.60
N GLN A 204 -10.05 21.32 4.38
CA GLN A 204 -9.42 21.31 3.06
C GLN A 204 -9.19 19.88 2.55
N LEU A 205 -8.73 18.97 3.42
CA LEU A 205 -8.58 17.56 3.06
C LEU A 205 -9.93 16.90 2.73
N GLU A 206 -10.99 17.24 3.45
CA GLU A 206 -12.34 16.74 3.18
C GLU A 206 -12.90 17.25 1.86
N THR A 207 -12.76 18.54 1.56
CA THR A 207 -13.15 19.09 0.25
C THR A 207 -12.42 18.37 -0.89
N ARG A 208 -11.11 18.13 -0.75
CA ARG A 208 -10.34 17.36 -1.74
C ARG A 208 -10.83 15.92 -1.86
N LEU A 209 -11.13 15.27 -0.74
CA LEU A 209 -11.63 13.90 -0.72
C LEU A 209 -12.98 13.80 -1.42
N ASN A 210 -13.92 14.68 -1.10
CA ASN A 210 -15.24 14.74 -1.71
C ASN A 210 -15.14 14.98 -3.23
N ASN A 211 -14.27 15.89 -3.66
CA ASN A 211 -13.99 16.15 -5.07
C ASN A 211 -13.40 14.93 -5.80
N LEU A 212 -12.67 14.06 -5.11
CA LEU A 212 -12.15 12.82 -5.70
C LEU A 212 -13.20 11.71 -5.77
N ILE A 213 -14.04 11.58 -4.75
CA ILE A 213 -15.11 10.57 -4.67
C ILE A 213 -16.24 10.90 -5.66
N ALA A 214 -16.55 12.17 -5.90
CA ALA A 214 -17.56 12.60 -6.87
C ALA A 214 -17.23 12.24 -8.33
N LYS A 215 -15.96 11.92 -8.62
CA LYS A 215 -15.54 11.47 -9.96
C LYS A 215 -15.95 10.00 -10.17
N PRO A 216 -16.14 9.54 -11.42
CA PRO A 216 -16.44 8.12 -11.70
C PRO A 216 -15.48 7.15 -11.00
N HIS A 217 -15.81 5.87 -10.88
CA HIS A 217 -14.87 4.93 -10.28
C HIS A 217 -13.58 4.79 -11.12
N SER A 218 -12.42 4.69 -10.47
CA SER A 218 -11.13 4.40 -11.14
C SER A 218 -10.16 3.73 -10.19
N LYS A 219 -9.55 2.63 -10.65
CA LYS A 219 -8.53 1.87 -9.90
C LYS A 219 -7.33 2.73 -9.51
N ASP A 220 -6.92 3.66 -10.37
CA ASP A 220 -5.77 4.55 -10.15
C ASP A 220 -6.06 5.61 -9.08
N ARG A 221 -7.34 5.96 -8.86
CA ARG A 221 -7.75 6.91 -7.81
C ARG A 221 -7.82 6.28 -6.42
N LYS A 222 -8.02 4.96 -6.31
CA LYS A 222 -8.22 4.27 -5.02
C LYS A 222 -7.10 4.57 -4.00
N PRO A 223 -5.80 4.54 -4.35
CA PRO A 223 -4.72 4.87 -3.40
C PRO A 223 -4.77 6.31 -2.90
N HIS A 224 -5.18 7.26 -3.74
CA HIS A 224 -5.30 8.67 -3.37
C HIS A 224 -6.48 8.91 -2.43
N ILE A 225 -7.62 8.27 -2.69
CA ILE A 225 -8.79 8.30 -1.79
C ILE A 225 -8.39 7.74 -0.43
N ARG A 226 -7.74 6.57 -0.40
CA ARG A 226 -7.23 5.94 0.82
C ARG A 226 -6.28 6.85 1.60
N GLU A 227 -5.36 7.51 0.92
CA GLU A 227 -4.41 8.43 1.56
C GLU A 227 -5.12 9.63 2.20
N LEU A 228 -6.07 10.25 1.50
CA LEU A 228 -6.82 11.37 2.05
C LEU A 228 -7.65 10.96 3.28
N TYR A 229 -8.37 9.83 3.22
CA TYR A 229 -9.07 9.29 4.40
C TYR A 229 -8.13 9.08 5.58
N LYS A 230 -6.93 8.53 5.34
CA LYS A 230 -5.92 8.31 6.38
C LYS A 230 -5.45 9.63 6.98
N LEU A 231 -5.17 10.64 6.15
CA LEU A 231 -4.68 11.94 6.60
C LEU A 231 -5.76 12.68 7.40
N THR A 232 -7.01 12.68 6.91
CA THR A 232 -8.16 13.26 7.63
C THR A 232 -8.34 12.58 8.98
N PHE A 233 -8.35 11.24 9.03
CA PHE A 233 -8.40 10.49 10.29
C PHE A 233 -7.28 10.89 11.27
N GLN A 234 -6.05 10.99 10.78
CA GLN A 234 -4.90 11.35 11.60
C GLN A 234 -5.00 12.78 12.15
N LYS A 235 -5.51 13.73 11.35
CA LYS A 235 -5.73 15.11 11.81
C LYS A 235 -6.86 15.19 12.84
N LEU A 236 -7.98 14.52 12.62
CA LEU A 236 -9.09 14.43 13.58
C LEU A 236 -8.62 13.87 14.93
N ARG A 237 -7.82 12.80 14.92
CA ARG A 237 -7.21 12.26 16.14
C ARG A 237 -6.28 13.26 16.85
N LYS A 238 -5.46 14.01 16.10
CA LYS A 238 -4.59 15.05 16.68
C LYS A 238 -5.40 16.18 17.31
N GLN A 239 -6.56 16.50 16.74
CA GLN A 239 -7.52 17.47 17.26
C GLN A 239 -8.36 16.92 18.44
N LYS A 240 -8.10 15.69 18.90
CA LYS A 240 -8.88 14.97 19.92
C LYS A 240 -10.37 14.76 19.56
N ASN A 241 -10.75 14.97 18.30
CA ASN A 241 -12.09 14.69 17.80
C ASN A 241 -12.20 13.21 17.42
N ASN A 242 -12.35 12.37 18.45
CA ASN A 242 -12.35 10.92 18.29
C ASN A 242 -13.63 10.39 17.64
N THR A 243 -14.78 11.06 17.81
CA THR A 243 -16.08 10.66 17.25
C THR A 243 -16.04 10.75 15.74
N ASP A 244 -15.59 11.89 15.22
CA ASP A 244 -15.50 12.09 13.78
C ASP A 244 -14.38 11.24 13.19
N ALA A 245 -13.29 11.00 13.93
CA ALA A 245 -12.25 10.07 13.51
C ALA A 245 -12.80 8.64 13.36
N LEU A 246 -13.58 8.14 14.33
CA LEU A 246 -14.23 6.84 14.24
C LEU A 246 -15.19 6.80 13.05
N HIS A 247 -16.08 7.78 12.93
CA HIS A 247 -17.03 7.88 11.83
C HIS A 247 -16.29 7.85 10.48
N LYS A 248 -15.22 8.64 10.32
CA LYS A 248 -14.41 8.68 9.09
C LYS A 248 -13.81 7.32 8.73
N ALA A 249 -13.31 6.59 9.73
CA ALA A 249 -12.73 5.26 9.51
C ALA A 249 -13.80 4.23 9.11
N VAL A 250 -14.97 4.28 9.75
CA VAL A 250 -16.13 3.44 9.41
C VAL A 250 -16.65 3.76 8.01
N THR A 251 -16.78 5.04 7.63
CA THR A 251 -17.18 5.45 6.28
C THR A 251 -16.24 4.85 5.22
N TYR A 252 -14.92 4.95 5.42
CA TYR A 252 -13.96 4.35 4.49
C TYR A 252 -14.16 2.84 4.35
N PHE A 253 -14.27 2.14 5.49
CA PHE A 253 -14.43 0.69 5.51
C PHE A 253 -15.68 0.25 4.73
N ASN A 254 -16.80 0.94 4.93
CA ASN A 254 -18.07 0.60 4.30
C ASN A 254 -18.16 0.99 2.83
N THR A 255 -17.53 2.11 2.41
CA THR A 255 -17.74 2.70 1.07
C THR A 255 -16.58 2.47 0.09
N VAL A 256 -15.35 2.25 0.58
CA VAL A 256 -14.15 2.16 -0.26
C VAL A 256 -13.56 0.76 -0.28
N GLU A 257 -13.24 0.20 0.89
CA GLU A 257 -12.54 -1.08 0.99
C GLU A 257 -12.72 -1.76 2.37
N LYS A 258 -13.54 -2.83 2.39
CA LYS A 258 -13.87 -3.59 3.60
C LYS A 258 -12.75 -4.51 4.12
N ASN A 259 -11.67 -4.73 3.35
CA ASN A 259 -10.57 -5.62 3.74
C ASN A 259 -9.28 -4.87 4.11
N ASP A 260 -9.30 -3.54 4.21
CA ASP A 260 -8.12 -2.75 4.53
C ASP A 260 -7.73 -2.90 6.02
N PRO A 261 -6.57 -3.53 6.31
CA PRO A 261 -6.16 -3.79 7.69
C PRO A 261 -5.86 -2.51 8.47
N LEU A 262 -5.49 -1.42 7.80
CA LEU A 262 -5.18 -0.15 8.45
C LEU A 262 -6.44 0.48 9.06
N PHE A 263 -7.52 0.53 8.28
CA PHE A 263 -8.77 1.14 8.73
C PHE A 263 -9.51 0.26 9.72
N LEU A 264 -9.44 -1.06 9.57
CA LEU A 264 -9.94 -1.97 10.60
C LEU A 264 -9.22 -1.75 11.94
N LYS A 265 -7.89 -1.54 11.92
CA LYS A 265 -7.15 -1.15 13.13
C LYS A 265 -7.63 0.19 13.69
N TYR A 266 -7.80 1.21 12.84
CA TYR A 266 -8.29 2.53 13.27
C TYR A 266 -9.67 2.46 13.93
N ILE A 267 -10.59 1.67 13.37
CA ILE A 267 -11.92 1.44 13.96
C ILE A 267 -11.78 0.76 15.32
N ARG A 268 -11.00 -0.33 15.41
CA ARG A 268 -10.76 -1.04 16.69
C ARG A 268 -10.21 -0.13 17.78
N ASP A 269 -9.20 0.68 17.44
CA ASP A 269 -8.54 1.56 18.40
C ASP A 269 -9.51 2.65 18.88
N MET A 270 -10.27 3.27 17.97
CA MET A 270 -11.19 4.37 18.32
C MET A 270 -12.45 3.89 19.02
N ALA A 271 -13.06 2.80 18.55
CA ALA A 271 -14.25 2.24 19.18
C ALA A 271 -13.98 1.79 20.61
N LYS A 272 -12.82 1.16 20.87
CA LYS A 272 -12.40 0.80 22.24
C LYS A 272 -12.14 2.02 23.11
N LEU A 273 -11.50 3.06 22.58
CA LEU A 273 -11.24 4.30 23.30
C LEU A 273 -12.55 4.99 23.72
N GLN A 274 -13.56 4.97 22.86
CA GLN A 274 -14.87 5.57 23.10
C GLN A 274 -15.87 4.64 23.78
N LYS A 275 -15.49 3.39 24.08
CA LYS A 275 -16.38 2.33 24.56
C LYS A 275 -17.59 2.08 23.66
N ASN A 276 -17.50 2.41 22.36
CA ASN A 276 -18.56 2.19 21.38
C ASN A 276 -18.46 0.76 20.81
N TYR A 277 -18.85 -0.22 21.63
CA TYR A 277 -18.74 -1.63 21.26
C TYR A 277 -19.78 -2.07 20.24
N ASP A 278 -20.93 -1.41 20.13
CA ASP A 278 -21.95 -1.75 19.14
C ASP A 278 -21.45 -1.56 17.71
N VAL A 279 -20.84 -0.40 17.42
CA VAL A 279 -20.20 -0.16 16.12
C VAL A 279 -19.09 -1.19 15.86
N LEU A 280 -18.32 -1.53 16.89
CA LEU A 280 -17.24 -2.51 16.75
C LEU A 280 -17.76 -3.92 16.48
N ILE A 281 -18.88 -4.33 17.09
CA ILE A 281 -19.56 -5.60 16.82
C ILE A 281 -20.00 -5.63 15.35
N THR A 282 -20.68 -4.59 14.86
CA THR A 282 -21.12 -4.53 13.46
C THR A 282 -19.95 -4.69 12.50
N ILE A 283 -18.83 -3.99 12.74
CA ILE A 283 -17.65 -4.04 11.87
C ILE A 283 -16.92 -5.38 11.98
N GLU A 284 -16.77 -5.96 13.17
CA GLU A 284 -16.14 -7.28 13.31
C GLU A 284 -17.00 -8.40 12.74
N THR A 285 -18.33 -8.31 12.84
CA THR A 285 -19.23 -9.25 12.18
C THR A 285 -19.01 -9.22 10.67
N GLN A 286 -18.98 -8.03 10.06
CA GLN A 286 -18.67 -7.89 8.62
C GLN A 286 -17.27 -8.42 8.27
N ASN A 287 -16.25 -8.10 9.08
CA ASN A 287 -14.89 -8.61 8.88
C ASN A 287 -14.82 -10.14 9.03
N HIS A 288 -15.57 -10.73 9.95
CA HIS A 288 -15.68 -12.17 10.12
C HIS A 288 -16.40 -12.82 8.95
N THR A 289 -17.51 -12.26 8.46
CA THR A 289 -18.18 -12.74 7.24
C THR A 289 -17.23 -12.77 6.03
N ILE A 290 -16.36 -11.77 5.88
CA ILE A 290 -15.41 -11.72 4.76
C ILE A 290 -14.26 -12.71 4.93
N LYS A 291 -13.68 -12.80 6.13
CA LYS A 291 -12.44 -13.57 6.37
C LYS A 291 -12.66 -15.02 6.77
N ASN A 292 -13.79 -15.29 7.42
CA ASN A 292 -14.25 -16.57 7.92
C ASN A 292 -13.13 -17.47 8.46
N ASN A 293 -12.38 -16.98 9.44
CA ASN A 293 -11.25 -17.73 10.01
C ASN A 293 -11.16 -17.54 11.52
N PHE A 294 -10.29 -18.35 12.15
CA PHE A 294 -10.08 -18.34 13.60
C PHE A 294 -9.84 -16.94 14.17
N TRP A 295 -8.98 -16.14 13.55
CA TRP A 295 -8.61 -14.82 14.09
C TRP A 295 -9.72 -13.78 13.95
N SER A 296 -10.54 -13.85 12.89
CA SER A 296 -11.69 -12.95 12.76
C SER A 296 -12.82 -13.34 13.72
N ALA A 297 -13.08 -14.63 13.92
CA ALA A 297 -14.03 -15.11 14.93
C ALA A 297 -13.59 -14.74 16.35
N LEU A 298 -12.30 -14.94 16.67
CA LEU A 298 -11.75 -14.61 17.99
C LEU A 298 -11.81 -13.11 18.26
N ALA A 299 -11.53 -12.28 17.24
CA ALA A 299 -11.65 -10.83 17.36
C ALA A 299 -13.09 -10.41 17.66
N LEU A 300 -14.08 -10.98 16.97
CA LEU A 300 -15.50 -10.72 17.23
C LEU A 300 -15.91 -11.16 18.64
N LEU A 301 -15.50 -12.36 19.06
CA LEU A 301 -15.73 -12.86 20.42
C LEU A 301 -15.12 -11.94 21.49
N ASP A 302 -13.89 -11.45 21.25
CA ASP A 302 -13.23 -10.51 22.16
C ASP A 302 -14.03 -9.21 22.31
N VAL A 303 -14.71 -8.73 21.26
CA VAL A 303 -15.57 -7.54 21.34
C VAL A 303 -16.79 -7.83 22.21
N TYR A 304 -17.46 -8.96 22.01
CA TYR A 304 -18.59 -9.36 22.86
C TYR A 304 -18.20 -9.49 24.34
N ILE A 305 -17.05 -10.11 24.62
CA ILE A 305 -16.51 -10.21 25.98
C ILE A 305 -16.28 -8.82 26.58
N ARG A 306 -15.72 -7.88 25.81
CA ARG A 306 -15.46 -6.51 26.30
C ARG A 306 -16.73 -5.71 26.54
N LYS A 307 -17.77 -5.90 25.73
CA LYS A 307 -19.07 -5.30 25.93
C LYS A 307 -19.72 -5.83 27.22
N ALA A 308 -19.73 -7.15 27.40
CA ALA A 308 -20.22 -7.81 28.61
C ALA A 308 -19.46 -7.37 29.87
N GLU A 309 -18.12 -7.25 29.79
CA GLU A 309 -17.27 -6.70 30.87
C GLU A 309 -17.67 -5.25 31.24
N LEU A 310 -18.06 -4.43 30.27
CA LEU A 310 -18.46 -3.04 30.52
C LEU A 310 -19.85 -2.95 31.16
N GLU A 311 -20.78 -3.78 30.70
CA GLU A 311 -22.18 -3.78 31.12
C GLU A 311 -22.45 -4.63 32.37
N ASN A 312 -21.43 -5.34 32.88
CA ASN A 312 -21.56 -6.35 33.93
C ASN A 312 -22.64 -7.41 33.61
N SER A 313 -22.77 -7.76 32.33
CA SER A 313 -23.77 -8.69 31.81
C SER A 313 -23.15 -10.00 31.32
N SER A 314 -24.00 -10.99 31.05
CA SER A 314 -23.56 -12.21 30.38
C SER A 314 -23.35 -11.95 28.88
N ILE A 315 -22.54 -12.81 28.25
CA ILE A 315 -22.29 -12.70 26.81
C ILE A 315 -23.57 -13.08 26.04
N PRO A 316 -23.97 -12.29 25.02
CA PRO A 316 -25.13 -12.61 24.20
C PRO A 316 -25.02 -14.00 23.54
N ALA A 317 -26.16 -14.64 23.28
CA ALA A 317 -26.21 -15.97 22.66
C ALA A 317 -25.40 -16.04 21.35
N VAL A 318 -25.44 -14.98 20.53
CA VAL A 318 -24.66 -14.85 19.29
C VAL A 318 -23.14 -14.88 19.53
N GLY A 319 -22.67 -14.40 20.68
CA GLY A 319 -21.25 -14.53 21.05
C GLY A 319 -20.88 -15.98 21.37
N ASN A 320 -21.79 -16.73 22.02
CA ASN A 320 -21.55 -18.13 22.37
C ASN A 320 -21.52 -19.06 21.16
N THR A 321 -22.24 -18.74 20.08
CA THR A 321 -22.20 -19.54 18.83
C THR A 321 -20.84 -19.49 18.12
N LEU A 322 -19.97 -18.53 18.46
CA LEU A 322 -18.60 -18.47 17.93
C LEU A 322 -17.67 -19.53 18.56
N ILE A 323 -18.01 -20.08 19.73
CA ILE A 323 -17.15 -21.03 20.44
C ILE A 323 -17.01 -22.34 19.66
N PRO A 324 -18.09 -23.02 19.20
CA PRO A 324 -17.96 -24.23 18.38
C PRO A 324 -17.19 -24.00 17.07
N PHE A 325 -17.35 -22.84 16.44
CA PHE A 325 -16.56 -22.47 15.26
C PHE A 325 -15.07 -22.36 15.60
N LEU A 326 -14.71 -21.70 16.71
CA LEU A 326 -13.32 -21.59 17.13
C LEU A 326 -12.71 -22.95 17.50
N GLU A 327 -13.49 -23.84 18.12
CA GLU A 327 -13.07 -25.20 18.44
C GLU A 327 -12.73 -25.99 17.18
N SER A 328 -13.58 -25.96 16.15
CA SER A 328 -13.33 -26.67 14.88
C SER A 328 -12.14 -26.11 14.10
N GLN A 329 -11.77 -24.84 14.34
CA GLN A 329 -10.64 -24.15 13.69
C GLN A 329 -9.34 -24.16 14.52
N THR A 330 -9.32 -24.91 15.65
CA THR A 330 -8.16 -25.03 16.53
C THR A 330 -7.25 -26.18 16.09
N ASP A 331 -6.29 -25.87 15.23
CA ASP A 331 -5.29 -26.80 14.67
C ASP A 331 -3.91 -26.71 15.34
N ALA A 332 -3.66 -25.68 16.14
CA ALA A 332 -2.34 -25.35 16.65
C ALA A 332 -2.35 -24.99 18.16
N PRO A 333 -1.25 -25.26 18.90
CA PRO A 333 -1.17 -24.99 20.34
C PRO A 333 -1.42 -23.52 20.72
N ASN A 334 -0.99 -22.58 19.88
CA ASN A 334 -1.23 -21.15 20.09
C ASN A 334 -2.72 -20.80 19.97
N LYS A 335 -3.44 -21.34 18.98
CA LYS A 335 -4.89 -21.16 18.84
C LYS A 335 -5.63 -21.77 20.03
N LYS A 336 -5.21 -22.96 20.47
CA LYS A 336 -5.77 -23.63 21.66
C LYS A 336 -5.62 -22.77 22.91
N PHE A 337 -4.43 -22.19 23.13
CA PHE A 337 -4.20 -21.24 24.22
C PHE A 337 -5.11 -20.02 24.12
N GLU A 338 -5.21 -19.40 22.95
CA GLU A 338 -6.09 -18.23 22.75
C GLU A 338 -7.55 -18.56 23.06
N LEU A 339 -8.08 -19.67 22.55
CA LEU A 339 -9.46 -20.11 22.82
C LEU A 339 -9.70 -20.42 24.30
N ASN A 340 -8.82 -21.21 24.92
CA ASN A 340 -8.97 -21.62 26.32
C ASN A 340 -8.95 -20.42 27.28
N THR A 341 -8.07 -19.44 27.03
CA THR A 341 -8.05 -18.22 27.84
C THR A 341 -9.33 -17.40 27.70
N ARG A 342 -10.03 -17.44 26.55
CA ARG A 342 -11.35 -16.80 26.40
C ARG A 342 -12.41 -17.58 27.14
N LYS A 343 -12.48 -18.91 27.00
CA LYS A 343 -13.43 -19.75 27.74
C LYS A 343 -13.37 -19.51 29.26
N ILE A 344 -12.16 -19.41 29.82
CA ILE A 344 -11.98 -19.07 31.24
C ILE A 344 -12.57 -17.69 31.55
N LYS A 345 -12.29 -16.66 30.75
CA LYS A 345 -12.88 -15.32 30.94
C LYS A 345 -14.40 -15.34 30.90
N ILE A 346 -14.98 -16.10 29.96
CA ILE A 346 -16.43 -16.26 29.83
C ILE A 346 -17.01 -16.87 31.11
N ASN A 347 -16.41 -17.94 31.62
CA ASN A 347 -16.86 -18.58 32.87
C ASN A 347 -16.76 -17.63 34.07
N ILE A 348 -15.67 -16.84 34.17
CA ILE A 348 -15.51 -15.82 35.21
C ILE A 348 -16.61 -14.74 35.10
N LEU A 349 -16.93 -14.28 33.89
CA LEU A 349 -17.98 -13.29 33.66
C LEU A 349 -19.37 -13.81 34.02
N SER A 350 -19.68 -15.04 33.62
CA SER A 350 -20.95 -15.72 33.89
C SER A 350 -21.07 -16.26 35.32
N ASN A 351 -20.15 -15.90 36.22
CA ASN A 351 -20.09 -16.35 37.61
C ASN A 351 -20.01 -17.89 37.81
N GLN A 352 -19.54 -18.63 36.79
CA GLN A 352 -19.33 -20.07 36.84
C GLN A 352 -17.91 -20.38 37.36
N LEU A 353 -17.67 -20.07 38.63
CA LEU A 353 -16.33 -20.07 39.24
C LEU A 353 -15.68 -21.46 39.26
N GLU A 354 -16.41 -22.53 39.54
CA GLU A 354 -15.86 -23.90 39.52
C GLU A 354 -15.40 -24.31 38.10
N ASN A 355 -16.23 -24.06 37.08
CA ASN A 355 -15.87 -24.31 35.69
C ASN A 355 -14.67 -23.44 35.25
N ALA A 356 -14.54 -22.22 35.78
CA ALA A 356 -13.37 -21.38 35.53
C ALA A 356 -12.11 -21.99 36.16
N LYS A 357 -12.19 -22.42 37.42
CA LYS A 357 -11.09 -23.05 38.16
C LYS A 357 -10.59 -24.33 37.47
N GLU A 358 -11.49 -25.20 37.06
CA GLU A 358 -11.14 -26.44 36.35
C GLU A 358 -10.39 -26.16 35.04
N LYS A 359 -10.88 -25.20 34.24
CA LYS A 359 -10.22 -24.80 32.99
C LYS A 359 -8.88 -24.11 33.24
N ILE A 360 -8.75 -23.32 34.31
CA ILE A 360 -7.49 -22.72 34.76
C ILE A 360 -6.47 -23.81 35.07
N LEU A 361 -6.84 -24.81 35.88
CA LEU A 361 -5.96 -25.93 36.24
C LEU A 361 -5.53 -26.72 35.01
N THR A 362 -6.48 -27.04 34.12
CA THR A 362 -6.21 -27.77 32.86
C THR A 362 -5.26 -26.99 31.96
N GLN A 363 -5.48 -25.69 31.79
CA GLN A 363 -4.61 -24.85 30.98
C GLN A 363 -3.22 -24.73 31.62
N SER A 364 -3.13 -24.57 32.94
CA SER A 364 -1.86 -24.49 33.68
C SER A 364 -1.03 -25.75 33.51
N LYS A 365 -1.63 -26.94 33.59
CA LYS A 365 -0.95 -28.22 33.31
C LYS A 365 -0.28 -28.26 31.94
N SER A 366 -0.95 -27.73 30.90
CA SER A 366 -0.36 -27.63 29.55
C SER A 366 0.79 -26.62 29.43
N MET A 367 1.02 -25.81 30.46
CA MET A 367 2.00 -24.72 30.46
C MET A 367 3.24 -25.00 31.32
N TYR A 368 3.32 -26.09 32.09
CA TYR A 368 4.42 -26.34 33.06
C TYR A 368 5.84 -26.32 32.48
N ARG A 369 6.01 -26.48 31.17
CA ARG A 369 7.32 -26.46 30.49
C ARG A 369 7.53 -25.24 29.59
N ILE A 370 6.59 -24.31 29.59
CA ILE A 370 6.68 -23.10 28.76
C ILE A 370 7.55 -22.07 29.49
N SER A 371 8.49 -21.45 28.77
CA SER A 371 9.35 -20.37 29.28
C SER A 371 8.93 -18.98 28.80
N ASN A 372 7.91 -18.88 27.96
CA ASN A 372 7.45 -17.60 27.44
C ASN A 372 6.77 -16.76 28.52
N THR A 373 7.49 -15.76 29.04
CA THR A 373 7.03 -14.85 30.10
C THR A 373 5.71 -14.16 29.77
N HIS A 374 5.47 -13.75 28.52
CA HIS A 374 4.22 -13.08 28.15
C HIS A 374 3.01 -14.02 28.27
N THR A 375 3.15 -15.29 27.86
CA THR A 375 2.09 -16.29 27.97
C THR A 375 1.80 -16.63 29.43
N ILE A 376 2.86 -16.80 30.24
CA ILE A 376 2.76 -17.06 31.68
C ILE A 376 2.08 -15.89 32.41
N ASP A 377 2.52 -14.65 32.15
CA ASP A 377 1.94 -13.45 32.77
C ASP A 377 0.47 -13.26 32.39
N ARG A 378 0.08 -13.57 31.16
CA ARG A 378 -1.34 -13.58 30.74
C ARG A 378 -2.17 -14.57 31.54
N MET A 379 -1.61 -15.74 31.86
CA MET A 379 -2.28 -16.72 32.70
C MET A 379 -2.36 -16.25 34.16
N ASN A 380 -1.27 -15.69 34.72
CA ASN A 380 -1.26 -15.12 36.06
C ASN A 380 -2.33 -14.01 36.23
N VAL A 381 -2.47 -13.11 35.25
CA VAL A 381 -3.52 -12.08 35.26
C VAL A 381 -4.92 -12.69 35.22
N LEU A 382 -5.11 -13.78 34.48
CA LEU A 382 -6.40 -14.47 34.38
C LEU A 382 -6.77 -15.17 35.69
N ILE A 383 -5.78 -15.76 36.38
CA ILE A 383 -5.96 -16.34 37.72
C ILE A 383 -6.24 -15.24 38.75
N ALA A 384 -5.57 -14.09 38.65
CA ALA A 384 -5.86 -12.92 39.49
C ALA A 384 -7.31 -12.42 39.30
N LYS A 385 -7.80 -12.40 38.05
CA LYS A 385 -9.20 -12.08 37.74
C LYS A 385 -10.18 -13.07 38.39
N TYR A 386 -9.84 -14.35 38.40
CA TYR A 386 -10.64 -15.38 39.06
C TYR A 386 -10.74 -15.11 40.57
N TYR A 387 -9.62 -14.89 41.26
CA TYR A 387 -9.61 -14.58 42.70
C TYR A 387 -10.34 -13.28 43.03
N ALA A 388 -10.17 -12.24 42.20
CA ALA A 388 -10.91 -10.99 42.37
C ALA A 388 -12.43 -11.20 42.28
N LYS A 389 -12.89 -12.02 41.32
CA LYS A 389 -14.31 -12.32 41.14
C LYS A 389 -14.87 -13.23 42.25
N SER A 390 -14.06 -14.13 42.80
CA SER A 390 -14.45 -14.99 43.92
C SER A 390 -14.41 -14.29 45.30
N GLY A 391 -13.96 -13.04 45.37
CA GLY A 391 -13.81 -12.29 46.62
C GLY A 391 -12.56 -12.63 47.43
N ASP A 392 -11.64 -13.43 46.90
CA ASP A 392 -10.41 -13.83 47.58
C ASP A 392 -9.27 -12.83 47.31
N SER A 393 -9.26 -11.76 48.10
CA SER A 393 -8.22 -10.72 48.07
C SER A 393 -6.83 -11.26 48.44
N THR A 394 -6.78 -12.28 49.29
CA THR A 394 -5.53 -12.89 49.75
C THR A 394 -4.87 -13.72 48.65
N GLY A 395 -5.65 -14.56 47.96
CA GLY A 395 -5.19 -15.32 46.80
C GLY A 395 -4.71 -14.41 45.68
N LYS A 396 -5.47 -13.34 45.38
CA LYS A 396 -5.07 -12.31 44.37
C LYS A 396 -3.69 -11.72 44.68
N SER A 397 -3.47 -11.29 45.91
CA SER A 397 -2.21 -10.64 46.32
C SER A 397 -1.04 -11.62 46.39
N LYS A 398 -1.31 -12.88 46.76
CA LYS A 398 -0.31 -13.96 46.86
C LYS A 398 0.30 -14.32 45.50
N ILE A 399 -0.38 -14.08 44.37
CA ILE A 399 0.16 -14.37 43.03
C ILE A 399 1.54 -13.75 42.82
N LEU A 400 1.74 -12.49 43.23
CA LEU A 400 3.02 -11.81 43.03
C LEU A 400 4.15 -12.48 43.83
N ASN A 401 3.87 -12.94 45.05
CA ASN A 401 4.83 -13.66 45.88
C ASN A 401 5.21 -15.00 45.23
N ILE A 402 4.22 -15.74 44.69
CA ILE A 402 4.46 -17.00 43.98
C ILE A 402 5.28 -16.75 42.72
N VAL A 403 5.00 -15.67 41.97
CA VAL A 403 5.75 -15.35 40.76
C VAL A 403 7.21 -15.04 41.08
N VAL A 404 7.49 -14.30 42.17
CA VAL A 404 8.86 -13.94 42.57
C VAL A 404 9.63 -15.15 43.09
N ASN A 405 8.99 -16.02 43.87
CA ASN A 405 9.63 -17.19 44.44
C ASN A 405 8.76 -18.45 44.26
N PRO A 406 8.68 -19.01 43.03
CA PRO A 406 7.79 -20.13 42.73
C PRO A 406 8.19 -21.41 43.47
N SER A 407 9.49 -21.60 43.74
CA SER A 407 10.02 -22.82 44.37
C SER A 407 9.41 -23.10 45.74
N SER A 408 9.13 -22.05 46.52
CA SER A 408 8.52 -22.17 47.85
C SER A 408 7.05 -22.63 47.84
N TYR A 409 6.41 -22.76 46.67
CA TYR A 409 4.98 -23.08 46.55
C TYR A 409 4.69 -24.35 45.73
N ILE A 410 5.71 -25.11 45.32
CA ILE A 410 5.56 -26.30 44.47
C ILE A 410 4.79 -27.43 45.16
N ASP A 411 4.94 -27.56 46.49
CA ASP A 411 4.32 -28.59 47.30
C ASP A 411 3.14 -28.06 48.13
N HIS A 412 2.61 -26.89 47.76
CA HIS A 412 1.48 -26.29 48.45
C HIS A 412 0.21 -27.16 48.30
N PRO A 413 -0.60 -27.36 49.37
CA PRO A 413 -1.77 -28.23 49.34
C PRO A 413 -2.87 -27.75 48.40
N ASP A 414 -3.06 -26.43 48.26
CA ASP A 414 -3.96 -25.86 47.25
C ASP A 414 -3.40 -26.09 45.83
N LEU A 415 -4.13 -26.88 45.04
CA LEU A 415 -3.83 -27.21 43.65
C LEU A 415 -3.66 -25.98 42.75
N LEU A 416 -4.40 -24.91 42.99
CA LEU A 416 -4.31 -23.69 42.19
C LEU A 416 -3.01 -22.96 42.50
N ILE A 417 -2.67 -22.79 43.78
CA ILE A 417 -1.38 -22.20 44.20
C ILE A 417 -0.21 -23.00 43.65
N ARG A 418 -0.27 -24.34 43.78
CA ARG A 418 0.72 -25.25 43.21
C ARG A 418 0.84 -25.10 41.69
N SER A 419 -0.29 -24.98 40.98
CA SER A 419 -0.28 -24.80 39.52
C SER A 419 0.34 -23.46 39.11
N ILE A 420 0.07 -22.37 39.85
CA ILE A 420 0.70 -21.06 39.64
C ILE A 420 2.22 -21.18 39.83
N ALA A 421 2.68 -21.86 40.88
CA ALA A 421 4.10 -22.07 41.13
C ALA A 421 4.76 -22.80 39.95
N LEU A 422 4.15 -23.89 39.49
CA LEU A 422 4.68 -24.72 38.41
C LEU A 422 4.78 -23.98 37.07
N ILE A 423 3.78 -23.17 36.68
CA ILE A 423 3.87 -22.40 35.42
C ILE A 423 4.92 -21.28 35.47
N ASN A 424 5.28 -20.80 36.67
CA ASN A 424 6.26 -19.72 36.83
C ASN A 424 7.70 -20.23 36.99
N GLN A 425 7.94 -21.53 37.20
CA GLN A 425 9.29 -22.09 37.38
C GLN A 425 10.29 -21.75 36.26
N LYS A 426 9.82 -21.67 35.02
CA LYS A 426 10.65 -21.41 33.82
C LYS A 426 10.46 -20.00 33.26
N ARG A 427 9.77 -19.12 33.99
CA ARG A 427 9.57 -17.73 33.60
C ARG A 427 10.92 -17.02 33.57
N ASP A 428 11.14 -16.16 32.56
CA ASP A 428 12.35 -15.33 32.50
C ASP A 428 12.22 -14.13 33.46
N TYR A 429 13.19 -14.00 34.37
CA TYR A 429 13.28 -12.97 35.41
C TYR A 429 14.28 -11.86 35.09
N THR A 430 14.99 -11.93 33.97
CA THR A 430 16.06 -10.97 33.61
C THR A 430 15.56 -9.53 33.47
N LYS A 431 14.30 -9.33 33.09
CA LYS A 431 13.70 -8.01 32.87
C LYS A 431 12.72 -7.65 33.99
N VAL A 432 13.15 -6.77 34.87
CA VAL A 432 12.35 -6.19 35.97
C VAL A 432 11.03 -5.59 35.48
N SER A 433 11.02 -5.02 34.26
CA SER A 433 9.82 -4.43 33.65
C SER A 433 8.66 -5.42 33.49
N HIS A 434 8.92 -6.74 33.38
CA HIS A 434 7.84 -7.72 33.27
C HIS A 434 7.08 -7.87 34.59
N ILE A 435 7.78 -7.92 35.73
CA ILE A 435 7.16 -8.00 37.06
C ILE A 435 6.37 -6.73 37.37
N GLN A 436 6.95 -5.55 37.09
CA GLN A 436 6.26 -4.27 37.28
C GLN A 436 4.97 -4.17 36.46
N ASN A 437 4.99 -4.64 35.21
CA ASN A 437 3.80 -4.67 34.37
C ASN A 437 2.75 -5.66 34.89
N LEU A 438 3.17 -6.84 35.36
CA LEU A 438 2.25 -7.82 35.95
C LEU A 438 1.57 -7.26 37.20
N GLN A 439 2.34 -6.67 38.12
CA GLN A 439 1.83 -6.00 39.32
C GLN A 439 0.83 -4.90 38.96
N LYS A 440 1.17 -4.04 37.99
CA LYS A 440 0.26 -2.99 37.51
C LYS A 440 -1.05 -3.55 36.95
N LEU A 441 -1.03 -4.71 36.30
CA LEU A 441 -2.24 -5.35 35.78
C LEU A 441 -3.09 -5.97 36.88
N ILE A 442 -2.47 -6.64 37.85
CA ILE A 442 -3.18 -7.25 38.99
C ILE A 442 -3.81 -6.17 39.89
N ASN A 443 -3.12 -5.06 40.13
CA ASN A 443 -3.63 -3.96 40.96
C ASN A 443 -4.85 -3.23 40.35
N LYS A 444 -5.11 -3.40 39.05
CA LYS A 444 -6.29 -2.82 38.37
C LYS A 444 -7.55 -3.68 38.47
N LEU A 445 -7.41 -4.91 38.97
CA LEU A 445 -8.50 -5.85 39.21
C LEU A 445 -9.00 -5.71 40.64
#